data_AF-A0A918ADZ3-F1
#
_entry.id   AF-A0A918ADZ3-F1
#
_cell.length_a   1.000
_cell.length_b   1.000
_cell.length_c   1.000
_cell.angle_alpha   90.00
_cell.angle_beta   90.00
_cell.angle_gamma   90.00
#
_symmetry.space_group_name_H-M   'P 1'
#
loop_
_entity.id
_entity.type
_entity.pdbx_description
1 polymer ?
#
loop_
_entity_poly.entity_id
_entity_poly.type
_entity_poly.pdbx_seq_one_letter_code
_entity_poly.pdbx_strand_id
1 'polypeptide(L)' 'MRELLADETSRFPEDDARLLELRRQIGELEVSVGAVDKARATLTDLRDDLARLYGSDHGATVHVSELLASLSP' A
#
# COMPACT_ATOMS: atom_id res chain seq x y z
N MET A 1 -28.02 16.94 -17.88
CA MET A 1 -27.12 17.40 -16.79
C MET A 1 -27.02 16.37 -15.66
N ARG A 2 -26.88 15.07 -15.99
CA ARG A 2 -26.74 13.97 -15.02
C ARG A 2 -25.65 12.97 -15.39
N GLU A 3 -24.87 13.26 -16.43
CA GLU A 3 -23.80 12.38 -16.93
C GLU A 3 -22.40 12.84 -16.54
N LEU A 4 -22.27 14.00 -15.86
CA LEU A 4 -20.98 14.56 -15.43
C LEU A 4 -20.64 14.27 -13.95
N LEU A 5 -21.38 13.35 -13.32
CA LEU A 5 -21.13 12.91 -11.94
C LEU A 5 -20.59 11.47 -11.86
N ALA A 6 -20.63 10.73 -12.97
CA ALA A 6 -20.09 9.37 -13.02
C ALA A 6 -18.57 9.33 -13.23
N ASP A 7 -17.99 10.35 -13.88
CA ASP A 7 -16.54 10.45 -14.08
C ASP A 7 -15.79 10.97 -12.84
N GLU A 8 -16.47 11.77 -11.99
CA GLU A 8 -15.85 12.37 -10.82
C GLU A 8 -15.68 11.40 -9.63
N THR A 9 -16.15 10.16 -9.76
CA THR A 9 -15.88 9.09 -8.78
C THR A 9 -14.73 8.16 -9.23
N SER A 10 -14.25 8.30 -10.47
CA SER A 10 -13.12 7.53 -11.03
C SER A 10 -11.75 8.16 -10.75
N ARG A 11 -11.70 9.18 -9.89
CA ARG A 11 -10.58 10.11 -9.73
C ARG A 11 -10.18 10.27 -8.25
N PHE A 12 -9.82 9.18 -7.57
CA PHE A 12 -9.04 9.29 -6.32
C PHE A 12 -7.68 9.97 -6.64
N PRO A 13 -6.99 10.75 -5.76
CA PRO A 13 -6.54 10.32 -4.42
C PRO A 13 -6.00 11.44 -3.44
N GLU A 14 -6.73 11.83 -2.39
CA GLU A 14 -6.09 12.40 -1.17
C GLU A 14 -6.28 11.48 0.04
N ASP A 15 -7.39 10.75 0.09
CA ASP A 15 -7.60 9.68 1.08
C ASP A 15 -6.78 8.42 0.79
N ASP A 16 -6.43 8.13 -0.46
CA ASP A 16 -5.62 6.95 -0.79
C ASP A 16 -4.18 7.09 -0.33
N ALA A 17 -3.55 8.26 -0.45
CA ALA A 17 -2.16 8.44 0.01
C ALA A 17 -2.05 8.26 1.53
N ARG A 18 -3.00 8.84 2.29
CA ARG A 18 -3.07 8.67 3.75
C ARG A 18 -3.39 7.24 4.16
N LEU A 19 -4.24 6.57 3.40
CA LEU A 19 -4.60 5.16 3.64
C LEU A 19 -3.42 4.22 3.37
N LEU A 20 -2.68 4.43 2.28
CA LEU A 20 -1.48 3.65 1.95
C LEU A 20 -0.38 3.86 2.99
N GLU A 21 -0.20 5.11 3.45
CA GLU A 21 0.71 5.45 4.55
C GLU A 21 0.32 4.74 5.85
N LEU A 22 -0.97 4.76 6.23
CA LEU A 22 -1.47 4.09 7.42
C LEU A 22 -1.28 2.57 7.33
N ARG A 23 -1.53 1.96 6.16
CA ARG A 23 -1.28 0.53 5.93
C ARG A 23 0.20 0.20 6.06
N ARG A 24 1.11 1.09 5.62
CA ARG A 24 2.55 0.90 5.84
C ARG A 24 2.88 0.85 7.32
N GLN A 25 2.40 1.84 8.08
CA GLN A 25 2.62 1.93 9.53
C GLN A 25 2.04 0.72 10.28
N ILE A 26 0.86 0.22 9.86
CA ILE A 26 0.28 -1.01 10.40
C ILE A 26 1.20 -2.20 10.12
N GLY A 27 1.67 -2.36 8.87
CA GLY A 27 2.58 -3.43 8.52
C GLY A 27 3.89 -3.39 9.33
N GLU A 28 4.50 -2.22 9.47
CA GLU A 28 5.70 -2.01 10.30
C GLU A 28 5.46 -2.33 11.78
N LEU A 29 4.30 -1.93 12.32
CA LEU A 29 3.90 -2.25 13.70
C LEU A 29 3.72 -3.76 13.87
N GLU A 30 3.06 -4.43 12.92
CA GLU A 30 2.88 -5.88 12.91
C GLU A 30 4.23 -6.61 12.91
N VAL A 31 5.23 -6.11 12.18
CA VAL A 31 6.62 -6.61 12.27
C VAL A 31 7.18 -6.44 13.67
N SER A 32 7.06 -5.24 14.25
CA SER A 32 7.65 -4.93 15.56
C SER A 32 7.06 -5.77 16.72
N VAL A 33 5.80 -6.16 16.62
CA VAL A 33 5.12 -7.02 17.62
C VAL A 33 5.26 -8.52 17.30
N GLY A 34 6.01 -8.88 16.26
CA GLY A 34 6.26 -10.27 15.86
C GLY A 34 5.10 -10.94 15.12
N ALA A 35 4.10 -10.18 14.67
CA ALA A 35 2.97 -10.68 13.88
C ALA A 35 3.35 -10.83 12.39
N VAL A 36 4.39 -11.61 12.10
CA VAL A 36 5.05 -11.69 10.79
C VAL A 36 4.09 -12.10 9.66
N ASP A 37 3.17 -13.03 9.90
CA ASP A 37 2.20 -13.46 8.88
C ASP A 37 1.22 -12.33 8.51
N LYS A 38 0.79 -11.54 9.49
CA LYS A 38 -0.09 -10.39 9.27
C LYS A 38 0.66 -9.28 8.54
N ALA A 39 1.87 -8.96 9.02
CA ALA A 39 2.75 -8.00 8.37
C ALA A 39 2.98 -8.35 6.90
N ARG A 40 3.23 -9.62 6.60
CA ARG A 40 3.42 -10.10 5.22
C ARG A 40 2.18 -9.85 4.37
N ALA A 41 0.99 -10.19 4.87
CA ALA A 41 -0.25 -9.95 4.13
C ALA A 41 -0.47 -8.44 3.88
N THR A 42 -0.41 -7.63 4.94
CA THR A 42 -0.59 -6.18 4.89
C THR A 42 0.38 -5.51 3.92
N LEU A 43 1.67 -5.86 3.99
CA LEU A 43 2.71 -5.28 3.14
C LEU A 43 2.63 -5.79 1.69
N THR A 44 2.16 -7.03 1.47
CA THR A 44 1.94 -7.57 0.10
C THR A 44 0.83 -6.81 -0.61
N ASP A 45 -0.32 -6.65 0.05
CA ASP A 45 -1.45 -5.91 -0.50
C ASP A 45 -1.06 -4.44 -0.77
N LEU A 46 -0.31 -3.83 0.16
CA LEU A 46 0.21 -2.47 0.00
C LEU A 46 1.16 -2.36 -1.20
N ARG A 47 2.09 -3.30 -1.39
CA ARG A 47 3.01 -3.28 -2.53
C ARG A 47 2.23 -3.36 -3.85
N ASP A 48 1.23 -4.22 -3.93
CA ASP A 48 0.46 -4.42 -5.15
C ASP A 48 -0.39 -3.19 -5.49
N ASP A 49 -0.93 -2.51 -4.48
CA ASP A 49 -1.58 -1.21 -4.65
C ASP A 49 -0.58 -0.13 -5.09
N LEU A 50 0.58 -0.02 -4.45
CA LEU A 50 1.63 0.94 -4.82
C LEU A 50 2.17 0.69 -6.24
N ALA A 51 2.34 -0.57 -6.64
CA ALA A 51 2.76 -0.94 -7.98
C ALA A 51 1.71 -0.55 -9.03
N ARG A 52 0.43 -0.69 -8.71
CA ARG A 52 -0.69 -0.28 -9.58
C ARG A 52 -0.77 1.24 -9.73
N LEU A 53 -0.55 1.99 -8.65
CA LEU A 53 -0.66 3.45 -8.64
C LEU A 53 0.59 4.17 -9.18
N TYR A 54 1.78 3.73 -8.77
CA TYR A 54 3.03 4.44 -9.00
C TYR A 54 4.04 3.67 -9.85
N GLY A 55 3.81 2.38 -10.07
CA GLY A 55 4.75 1.48 -10.74
C GLY A 55 5.66 0.72 -9.78
N SER A 56 6.27 -0.36 -10.29
CA SER A 56 7.17 -1.25 -9.53
C SER A 56 8.44 -0.56 -9.05
N ASP A 57 8.94 0.40 -9.82
CA ASP A 57 10.24 1.02 -9.61
C ASP A 57 10.15 2.30 -8.76
N HIS A 58 8.93 2.68 -8.34
CA HIS A 58 8.71 3.82 -7.47
C HIS A 58 9.28 3.55 -6.07
N GLY A 59 9.92 4.55 -5.46
CA GLY A 59 10.62 4.39 -4.17
C GLY A 59 9.75 3.80 -3.05
N ALA A 60 8.46 4.15 -3.00
CA ALA A 60 7.53 3.57 -2.02
C ALA A 60 7.29 2.06 -2.26
N THR A 61 7.12 1.64 -3.52
CA THR A 61 6.92 0.24 -3.91
C THR A 61 8.16 -0.59 -3.63
N VAL A 62 9.34 -0.03 -3.95
CA VAL A 62 10.65 -0.66 -3.67
C VAL A 62 10.84 -0.83 -2.17
N HIS A 63 10.59 0.21 -1.37
CA HIS A 63 10.74 0.15 0.08
C HIS A 63 9.86 -0.94 0.72
N VAL A 64 8.59 -1.05 0.33
CA VAL A 64 7.70 -2.11 0.83
C VAL A 64 8.18 -3.50 0.38
N SER A 65 8.76 -3.60 -0.82
CA SER A 65 9.35 -4.85 -1.31
C SER A 65 10.58 -5.28 -0.50
N GLU A 66 11.42 -4.33 -0.08
CA GLU A 66 12.56 -4.58 0.80
C GLU A 66 12.10 -5.05 2.19
N LEU A 67 11.07 -4.40 2.75
CA LEU A 67 10.45 -4.83 4.01
C LEU A 67 9.95 -6.27 3.90
N LEU A 68 9.20 -6.61 2.84
CA LEU A 68 8.74 -7.98 2.59
C LEU A 68 9.90 -8.97 2.45
N ALA A 69 10.98 -8.59 1.78
CA ALA A 69 12.16 -9.43 1.63
C ALA A 69 12.81 -9.72 2.99
N SER A 70 12.86 -8.74 3.91
CA SER A 70 13.40 -8.93 5.26
C SER A 70 12.53 -9.84 6.16
N LEU A 71 11.27 -10.04 5.80
CA LEU A 71 10.34 -10.94 6.51
C LEU A 71 10.39 -12.38 6.00
N SER A 72 11.01 -12.63 4.84
CA SER A 72 11.23 -13.99 4.34
C SER A 72 12.57 -14.52 4.87
N PRO A 73 12.59 -15.69 5.54
CA PRO A 73 13.83 -16.32 6.00
C PRO A 73 14.69 -16.84 4.84
#